data_AF-A0A060R9E5-F1
#
_entry.id   AF-A0A060R9E5-F1
#
_cell.length_a   1.000
_cell.length_b   1.000
_cell.length_c   1.000
_cell.angle_alpha   90.00
_cell.angle_beta   90.00
_cell.angle_gamma   90.00
#
_symmetry.space_group_name_H-M   'P 1'
#
loop_
_entity.id
_entity.type
_entity.pdbx_description
1 polymer ?
#
loop_
_entity_poly.entity_id
_entity_poly.type
_entity_poly.pdbx_seq_one_letter_code
_entity_poly.pdbx_strand_id
1 'polypeptide(L)'
;MKKYLIFATIVAMVFVGCKKNTTAPPKKPTEKPVAAKFSGNISKGSILEGNVTTTISTRVSERGEWEAKDKIGVFMFANEQERNETNVLTKNAKYEFLSTQSLTTDEGTVNGAIFGANLENTIYFPAKKKVDFIAYFPYIEDMSPTVRLITADFSEPEKKNAAAEGFYWAEAIGQSEESPNVKFTFKRVQSLVNINLSSVTESIKAADLEGATFKLIGVPTIGVFDIIEGKIKIPENKHQPRSVTYTGYSIHLPPHTNERYGNRWIEVTLKNQRVYTVPLKINIVSGRSHWIAIKIQDDVNATIESSIEKWSIESLEIIAPLDKK
;
A
#
# COMPACT_ATOMS: atom_id res chain seq x y z
N MET A 1 -75.70 -19.77 59.70
CA MET A 1 -76.05 -18.48 60.36
C MET A 1 -76.04 -17.36 59.31
N LYS A 2 -76.82 -16.28 59.50
CA LYS A 2 -76.84 -14.96 58.78
C LYS A 2 -76.21 -14.91 57.36
N LYS A 3 -76.99 -14.74 56.27
CA LYS A 3 -77.44 -13.42 55.71
C LYS A 3 -76.26 -12.44 55.56
N TYR A 4 -75.96 -11.88 54.38
CA TYR A 4 -76.83 -10.95 53.64
C TYR A 4 -76.63 -10.94 52.11
N LEU A 5 -77.68 -10.51 51.42
CA LEU A 5 -77.75 -10.12 50.00
C LEU A 5 -77.66 -8.58 49.92
N ILE A 6 -77.00 -8.00 48.91
CA ILE A 6 -77.26 -6.61 48.46
C ILE A 6 -76.95 -6.45 46.95
N PHE A 7 -77.82 -5.68 46.32
CA PHE A 7 -77.88 -5.19 44.94
C PHE A 7 -76.52 -4.61 44.45
N ALA A 8 -76.04 -4.87 43.23
CA ALA A 8 -76.61 -4.65 41.89
C ALA A 8 -76.51 -3.19 41.39
N THR A 9 -75.76 -3.00 40.30
CA THR A 9 -75.94 -1.87 39.37
C THR A 9 -75.71 -2.36 37.94
N ILE A 10 -76.73 -2.24 37.09
CA ILE A 10 -76.62 -2.43 35.64
C ILE A 10 -76.29 -1.07 35.04
N VAL A 11 -75.30 -1.00 34.16
CA VAL A 11 -75.21 0.03 33.12
C VAL A 11 -75.02 -0.69 31.80
N ALA A 12 -75.88 -0.36 30.83
CA ALA A 12 -75.93 -0.99 29.52
C ALA A 12 -75.52 -0.02 28.42
N MET A 13 -75.18 -0.59 27.25
CA MET A 13 -74.91 0.10 25.97
C MET A 13 -73.57 0.86 25.94
N VAL A 14 -72.88 0.99 24.80
CA VAL A 14 -73.35 0.99 23.40
C VAL A 14 -72.45 0.14 22.49
N PHE A 15 -73.05 -0.63 21.57
CA PHE A 15 -72.35 -1.20 20.41
C PHE A 15 -72.12 -0.13 19.35
N VAL A 16 -70.87 0.13 18.94
CA VAL A 16 -70.57 0.86 17.70
C VAL A 16 -69.50 0.15 16.88
N GLY A 17 -69.92 -0.35 15.71
CA GLY A 17 -69.23 -0.17 14.43
C GLY A 17 -67.78 -0.65 14.28
N CYS A 18 -67.59 -1.75 13.54
CA CYS A 18 -66.30 -2.13 12.99
C CYS A 18 -65.65 -1.02 12.15
N LYS A 19 -64.41 -0.63 12.48
CA LYS A 19 -63.43 -0.21 11.47
C LYS A 19 -62.32 -1.25 11.39
N LYS A 20 -62.25 -1.97 10.27
CA LYS A 20 -61.08 -2.75 9.89
C LYS A 20 -59.95 -1.77 9.58
N ASN A 21 -59.15 -1.43 10.58
CA ASN A 21 -57.85 -0.83 10.34
C ASN A 21 -56.93 -1.91 9.79
N THR A 22 -56.97 -2.08 8.47
CA THR A 22 -55.91 -2.79 7.74
C THR A 22 -54.66 -1.91 7.79
N THR A 23 -53.92 -1.98 8.91
CA THR A 23 -52.50 -1.65 8.88
C THR A 23 -51.86 -2.64 7.92
N ALA A 24 -51.50 -2.16 6.73
CA ALA A 24 -50.61 -2.90 5.87
C ALA A 24 -49.37 -3.30 6.70
N PRO A 25 -48.87 -4.55 6.58
CA PRO A 25 -47.62 -4.90 7.25
C PRO A 25 -46.55 -3.89 6.84
N PRO A 26 -45.60 -3.54 7.73
CA PRO A 26 -44.54 -2.60 7.40
C PRO A 26 -43.92 -3.02 6.07
N LYS A 27 -43.82 -2.09 5.11
CA LYS A 27 -43.08 -2.37 3.88
C LYS A 27 -41.69 -2.85 4.32
N LYS A 28 -41.36 -4.11 3.99
CA LYS A 28 -39.95 -4.57 4.06
C LYS A 28 -39.10 -3.51 3.36
N PRO A 29 -37.91 -3.17 3.87
CA PRO A 29 -36.96 -2.33 3.13
C PRO A 29 -36.85 -2.85 1.69
N THR A 30 -37.36 -2.07 0.73
CA THR A 30 -37.65 -2.59 -0.62
C THR A 30 -36.41 -2.69 -1.50
N GLU A 31 -35.31 -2.07 -1.07
CA GLU A 31 -34.02 -2.04 -1.75
C GLU A 31 -33.13 -3.14 -1.13
N LYS A 32 -32.68 -4.11 -1.94
CA LYS A 32 -31.68 -5.10 -1.51
C LYS A 32 -30.35 -4.37 -1.31
N PRO A 33 -29.58 -4.65 -0.25
CA PRO A 33 -28.32 -3.95 -0.02
C PRO A 33 -27.33 -4.24 -1.16
N VAL A 34 -26.70 -3.19 -1.69
CA VAL A 34 -25.76 -3.29 -2.80
C VAL A 34 -24.34 -3.49 -2.27
N ALA A 35 -23.72 -4.62 -2.61
CA ALA A 35 -22.35 -4.92 -2.21
C ALA A 35 -21.34 -4.13 -3.05
N ALA A 36 -20.29 -3.63 -2.40
CA ALA A 36 -19.14 -3.04 -3.08
C ALA A 36 -18.28 -4.14 -3.72
N LYS A 37 -17.88 -3.90 -4.98
CA LYS A 37 -17.07 -4.80 -5.80
C LYS A 37 -15.72 -4.13 -6.03
N PHE A 38 -14.71 -4.61 -5.33
CA PHE A 38 -13.39 -4.01 -5.38
C PHE A 38 -12.52 -4.63 -6.47
N SER A 39 -11.88 -3.75 -7.22
CA SER A 39 -10.80 -4.08 -8.14
C SER A 39 -9.66 -3.09 -7.96
N GLY A 40 -8.43 -3.44 -8.33
CA GLY A 40 -7.34 -2.49 -8.24
C GLY A 40 -6.09 -2.80 -9.05
N ASN A 41 -5.44 -1.74 -9.51
CA ASN A 41 -4.15 -1.78 -10.18
C ASN A 41 -3.07 -1.15 -9.30
N ILE A 42 -1.80 -1.48 -9.55
CA ILE A 42 -0.65 -0.84 -8.88
C ILE A 42 -0.08 0.25 -9.80
N SER A 43 0.18 1.45 -9.26
CA SER A 43 0.75 2.56 -10.01
C SER A 43 2.27 2.38 -10.24
N LYS A 44 2.74 2.81 -11.41
CA LYS A 44 4.18 2.94 -11.71
C LYS A 44 4.79 4.23 -11.13
N GLY A 45 4.14 4.94 -10.21
CA GLY A 45 4.68 6.16 -9.64
C GLY A 45 3.84 6.79 -8.53
N SER A 46 4.52 7.56 -7.68
CA SER A 46 3.92 8.31 -6.58
C SER A 46 3.20 9.57 -7.05
N ILE A 47 1.89 9.63 -6.77
CA ILE A 47 1.09 10.86 -6.80
C ILE A 47 1.29 11.54 -5.44
N LEU A 48 2.20 12.51 -5.39
CA LEU A 48 2.17 13.57 -4.42
C LEU A 48 1.73 14.84 -5.17
N GLU A 49 0.75 15.53 -4.60
CA GLU A 49 0.21 16.82 -5.06
C GLU A 49 -0.48 16.82 -6.43
N GLY A 50 -1.74 16.36 -6.42
CA GLY A 50 -2.84 17.06 -7.10
C GLY A 50 -2.96 17.00 -8.63
N ASN A 51 -1.98 16.48 -9.37
CA ASN A 51 -2.01 16.50 -10.84
C ASN A 51 -1.99 15.09 -11.46
N VAL A 52 -3.14 14.68 -11.99
CA VAL A 52 -3.39 13.33 -12.53
C VAL A 52 -2.98 13.27 -14.00
N THR A 53 -1.75 12.82 -14.27
CA THR A 53 -1.34 12.31 -15.59
C THR A 53 -1.04 10.81 -15.49
N THR A 54 -2.12 10.03 -15.43
CA THR A 54 -2.11 8.57 -15.36
C THR A 54 -1.53 7.94 -16.61
N THR A 55 -0.21 7.73 -16.63
CA THR A 55 0.42 6.77 -17.54
C THR A 55 0.23 5.37 -16.96
N ILE A 56 -0.89 4.74 -17.33
CA ILE A 56 -1.24 3.37 -16.94
C ILE A 56 -0.52 2.39 -17.88
N SER A 57 0.03 1.29 -17.37
CA SER A 57 0.74 0.33 -18.20
C SER A 57 0.83 -1.04 -17.54
N THR A 58 0.53 -2.08 -18.32
CA THR A 58 0.64 -3.51 -17.98
C THR A 58 2.00 -3.96 -17.45
N ARG A 59 1.95 -5.15 -16.85
CA ARG A 59 3.06 -6.05 -16.47
C ARG A 59 4.02 -5.53 -15.41
N VAL A 60 4.07 -6.37 -14.40
CA VAL A 60 4.27 -5.98 -13.02
C VAL A 60 4.21 -7.34 -12.28
N SER A 61 5.23 -8.05 -11.79
CA SER A 61 5.16 -9.26 -10.89
C SER A 61 6.51 -9.45 -10.15
N GLU A 62 6.66 -9.12 -8.84
CA GLU A 62 7.86 -8.46 -8.22
C GLU A 62 8.11 -7.08 -8.88
N ARG A 63 8.21 -7.14 -10.20
CA ARG A 63 7.74 -6.12 -11.13
C ARG A 63 6.40 -5.45 -10.63
N GLY A 64 5.52 -6.11 -9.83
CA GLY A 64 4.37 -5.61 -9.04
C GLY A 64 2.91 -6.02 -9.37
N GLU A 65 2.58 -7.31 -9.57
CA GLU A 65 1.20 -7.84 -9.78
C GLU A 65 0.66 -8.30 -8.43
N TRP A 66 -0.64 -8.52 -8.36
CA TRP A 66 -1.25 -9.20 -7.22
C TRP A 66 -1.19 -10.73 -7.44
N GLU A 67 -0.83 -11.47 -6.38
CA GLU A 67 -0.71 -12.91 -6.37
C GLU A 67 -1.84 -13.61 -5.60
N ALA A 68 -1.98 -14.93 -5.80
CA ALA A 68 -3.06 -15.76 -5.25
C ALA A 68 -3.17 -15.82 -3.71
N LYS A 69 -2.19 -15.23 -2.98
CA LYS A 69 -2.18 -15.17 -1.52
C LYS A 69 -2.40 -13.76 -0.98
N ASP A 70 -2.46 -12.75 -1.85
CA ASP A 70 -2.47 -11.36 -1.45
C ASP A 70 -3.80 -10.96 -0.84
N LYS A 71 -3.70 -10.18 0.25
CA LYS A 71 -4.84 -9.74 1.04
C LYS A 71 -4.70 -8.26 1.33
N ILE A 72 -5.77 -7.53 1.06
CA ILE A 72 -5.90 -6.12 1.38
C ILE A 72 -6.88 -5.94 2.53
N GLY A 73 -6.63 -4.96 3.39
CA GLY A 73 -7.63 -4.48 4.34
C GLY A 73 -8.35 -3.28 3.75
N VAL A 74 -9.69 -3.34 3.73
CA VAL A 74 -10.53 -2.27 3.20
C VAL A 74 -11.29 -1.59 4.33
N PHE A 75 -11.25 -0.27 4.38
CA PHE A 75 -12.08 0.54 5.26
C PHE A 75 -13.11 1.30 4.43
N MET A 76 -14.29 1.50 5.00
CA MET A 76 -15.32 2.40 4.49
C MET A 76 -15.57 3.49 5.52
N PHE A 77 -15.53 4.75 5.10
CA PHE A 77 -15.84 5.93 5.89
C PHE A 77 -17.07 6.64 5.30
N ALA A 78 -17.75 7.45 6.11
CA ALA A 78 -18.64 8.46 5.57
C ALA A 78 -17.84 9.40 4.62
N ASN A 79 -18.49 9.96 3.59
CA ASN A 79 -17.87 10.93 2.69
C ASN A 79 -17.70 12.28 3.41
N GLU A 80 -16.69 12.35 4.27
CA GLU A 80 -16.29 13.45 5.14
C GLU A 80 -14.76 13.60 5.02
N GLN A 81 -14.21 14.79 5.30
CA GLN A 81 -12.76 15.00 5.12
C GLN A 81 -11.87 14.28 6.14
N GLU A 82 -12.42 13.93 7.31
CA GLU A 82 -11.68 13.19 8.34
C GLU A 82 -11.85 11.67 8.19
N ARG A 83 -10.84 10.91 8.63
CA ARG A 83 -10.89 9.44 8.70
C ARG A 83 -10.57 9.02 10.12
N ASN A 84 -11.61 8.88 10.93
CA ASN A 84 -11.48 8.69 12.38
C ASN A 84 -12.43 7.60 12.91
N GLU A 85 -12.39 7.35 14.22
CA GLU A 85 -13.18 6.28 14.87
C GLU A 85 -14.69 6.57 14.91
N THR A 86 -15.10 7.84 14.70
CA THR A 86 -16.51 8.27 14.78
C THR A 86 -17.25 8.20 13.44
N ASN A 87 -16.52 8.25 12.32
CA ASN A 87 -17.10 8.26 10.97
C ASN A 87 -16.72 7.06 10.08
N VAL A 88 -16.00 6.08 10.64
CA VAL A 88 -15.77 4.78 10.03
C VAL A 88 -17.06 3.94 10.04
N LEU A 89 -17.48 3.50 8.86
CA LEU A 89 -18.66 2.66 8.63
C LEU A 89 -18.31 1.17 8.53
N THR A 90 -17.08 0.84 8.11
CA THR A 90 -16.53 -0.51 8.18
C THR A 90 -15.03 -0.45 8.42
N LYS A 91 -14.56 -1.24 9.39
CA LYS A 91 -13.15 -1.31 9.79
C LYS A 91 -12.51 -2.55 9.18
N ASN A 92 -11.40 -2.36 8.47
CA ASN A 92 -10.44 -3.41 8.12
C ASN A 92 -11.05 -4.72 7.57
N ALA A 93 -12.03 -4.64 6.68
CA ALA A 93 -12.61 -5.81 6.06
C ALA A 93 -11.56 -6.51 5.19
N LYS A 94 -11.40 -7.82 5.40
CA LYS A 94 -10.42 -8.63 4.66
C LYS A 94 -10.94 -8.93 3.26
N TYR A 95 -10.16 -8.52 2.26
CA TYR A 95 -10.41 -8.82 0.86
C TYR A 95 -9.20 -9.54 0.26
N GLU A 96 -9.42 -10.68 -0.37
CA GLU A 96 -8.41 -11.57 -0.92
C GLU A 96 -8.39 -11.47 -2.45
N PHE A 97 -7.21 -11.57 -3.07
CA PHE A 97 -7.10 -11.64 -4.52
C PHE A 97 -7.83 -12.87 -5.07
N LEU A 98 -8.65 -12.69 -6.11
CA LEU A 98 -9.32 -13.79 -6.82
C LEU A 98 -8.72 -14.06 -8.19
N SER A 99 -8.50 -13.00 -8.97
CA SER A 99 -8.05 -13.10 -10.36
C SER A 99 -7.56 -11.76 -10.90
N THR A 100 -6.85 -11.80 -12.02
CA THR A 100 -6.48 -10.61 -12.80
C THR A 100 -7.45 -10.45 -13.97
N GLN A 101 -8.01 -9.26 -14.12
CA GLN A 101 -8.72 -8.83 -15.32
C GLN A 101 -7.82 -7.88 -16.13
N SER A 102 -7.53 -8.26 -17.37
CA SER A 102 -6.84 -7.40 -18.33
C SER A 102 -7.85 -6.57 -19.13
N LEU A 103 -7.62 -5.27 -19.23
CA LEU A 103 -8.34 -4.36 -20.12
C LEU A 103 -7.36 -3.76 -21.12
N THR A 104 -7.57 -3.98 -22.41
CA THR A 104 -6.76 -3.39 -23.49
C THR A 104 -7.47 -2.17 -24.07
N THR A 105 -6.75 -1.05 -24.14
CA THR A 105 -7.11 0.18 -24.85
C THR A 105 -6.02 0.53 -25.86
N ASP A 106 -6.24 1.55 -26.69
CA ASP A 106 -5.23 2.05 -27.64
C ASP A 106 -3.97 2.60 -26.93
N GLU A 107 -4.07 2.91 -25.64
CA GLU A 107 -2.98 3.38 -24.77
C GLU A 107 -2.16 2.22 -24.16
N GLY A 108 -2.60 0.97 -24.36
CA GLY A 108 -1.95 -0.24 -23.85
C GLY A 108 -2.91 -1.16 -23.09
N THR A 109 -2.37 -2.19 -22.44
CA THR A 109 -3.18 -3.06 -21.56
C THR A 109 -3.01 -2.64 -20.11
N VAL A 110 -4.03 -2.88 -19.29
CA VAL A 110 -4.06 -2.64 -17.85
C VAL A 110 -4.48 -3.92 -17.16
N ASN A 111 -3.63 -4.46 -16.28
CA ASN A 111 -3.97 -5.57 -15.40
C ASN A 111 -4.52 -5.01 -14.08
N GLY A 112 -5.77 -5.32 -13.76
CA GLY A 112 -6.38 -5.04 -12.47
C GLY A 112 -6.70 -6.33 -11.73
N ALA A 113 -6.34 -6.42 -10.45
CA ALA A 113 -6.85 -7.47 -9.58
C ALA A 113 -8.34 -7.30 -9.32
N ILE A 114 -9.04 -8.43 -9.21
CA ILE A 114 -10.39 -8.54 -8.66
C ILE A 114 -10.25 -9.09 -7.24
N PHE A 115 -10.88 -8.42 -6.28
CA PHE A 115 -10.83 -8.81 -4.87
C PHE A 115 -12.18 -9.34 -4.38
N GLY A 116 -12.13 -10.40 -3.57
CA GLY A 116 -13.30 -11.03 -2.97
C GLY A 116 -13.24 -11.06 -1.45
N ALA A 117 -14.40 -11.12 -0.81
CA ALA A 117 -14.54 -11.29 0.64
C ALA A 117 -15.48 -12.46 0.93
N ASN A 118 -15.39 -13.03 2.13
CA ASN A 118 -16.45 -13.89 2.65
C ASN A 118 -17.69 -13.04 3.00
N LEU A 119 -18.80 -13.70 3.33
CA LEU A 119 -20.07 -13.00 3.61
C LEU A 119 -19.95 -12.00 4.79
N GLU A 120 -19.13 -12.31 5.79
CA GLU A 120 -18.91 -11.50 6.99
C GLU A 120 -18.09 -10.23 6.72
N ASN A 121 -17.15 -10.28 5.78
CA ASN A 121 -16.32 -9.14 5.36
C ASN A 121 -16.91 -8.38 4.16
N THR A 122 -18.06 -8.80 3.61
CA THR A 122 -18.67 -8.15 2.44
C THR A 122 -19.20 -6.76 2.82
N ILE A 123 -18.58 -5.71 2.27
CA ILE A 123 -19.03 -4.33 2.50
C ILE A 123 -20.24 -4.02 1.62
N TYR A 124 -21.29 -3.47 2.23
CA TYR A 124 -22.49 -2.97 1.56
C TYR A 124 -22.57 -1.45 1.65
N PHE A 125 -23.02 -0.81 0.58
CA PHE A 125 -23.24 0.64 0.58
C PHE A 125 -24.39 1.05 1.52
N PRO A 126 -24.26 2.17 2.24
CA PRO A 126 -25.40 2.81 2.88
C PRO A 126 -26.31 3.44 1.82
N ALA A 127 -27.60 3.13 1.88
CA ALA A 127 -28.60 3.58 0.92
C ALA A 127 -28.58 5.12 0.76
N LYS A 128 -28.56 5.57 -0.50
CA LYS A 128 -28.62 6.99 -0.93
C LYS A 128 -27.55 7.90 -0.30
N LYS A 129 -26.41 7.32 0.10
CA LYS A 129 -25.25 8.05 0.64
C LYS A 129 -24.00 7.77 -0.16
N LYS A 130 -23.09 8.74 -0.17
CA LYS A 130 -21.71 8.57 -0.64
C LYS A 130 -20.81 8.15 0.52
N VAL A 131 -19.79 7.36 0.18
CA VAL A 131 -18.77 6.85 1.10
C VAL A 131 -17.40 6.95 0.49
N ASP A 132 -16.38 7.00 1.35
CA ASP A 132 -14.98 6.96 0.96
C ASP A 132 -14.38 5.62 1.37
N PHE A 133 -13.68 4.98 0.45
CA PHE A 133 -12.92 3.79 0.73
C PHE A 133 -11.43 4.10 0.77
N ILE A 134 -10.72 3.41 1.66
CA ILE A 134 -9.28 3.22 1.56
C ILE A 134 -8.97 1.73 1.60
N ALA A 135 -7.87 1.34 0.96
CA ALA A 135 -7.35 -0.01 1.02
C ALA A 135 -5.85 0.00 1.22
N TYR A 136 -5.32 -1.00 1.94
CA TYR A 136 -3.89 -1.15 2.17
C TYR A 136 -3.43 -2.60 2.05
N PHE A 137 -2.14 -2.78 1.74
CA PHE A 137 -1.43 -4.06 1.76
C PHE A 137 -0.11 -3.91 2.54
N PRO A 138 0.34 -4.96 3.26
CA PRO A 138 -0.34 -6.24 3.47
C PRO A 138 -1.43 -6.12 4.54
N TYR A 139 -2.51 -6.91 4.40
CA TYR A 139 -3.55 -7.02 5.41
C TYR A 139 -2.99 -7.51 6.76
N ILE A 140 -3.39 -6.85 7.84
CA ILE A 140 -3.17 -7.29 9.22
C ILE A 140 -4.52 -7.30 9.95
N GLU A 141 -4.75 -8.29 10.80
CA GLU A 141 -5.97 -8.41 11.60
C GLU A 141 -6.06 -7.30 12.67
N ASP A 142 -7.26 -7.06 13.23
CA ASP A 142 -7.52 -6.11 14.33
C ASP A 142 -7.12 -4.62 14.12
N MET A 143 -6.75 -4.22 12.91
CA MET A 143 -6.47 -2.81 12.59
C MET A 143 -7.75 -1.94 12.62
N SER A 144 -7.60 -0.69 13.07
CA SER A 144 -8.69 0.29 13.20
C SER A 144 -8.18 1.72 12.96
N PRO A 145 -9.04 2.76 12.91
CA PRO A 145 -8.58 4.15 12.91
C PRO A 145 -7.72 4.55 14.11
N THR A 146 -7.81 3.82 15.24
CA THR A 146 -6.97 4.03 16.44
C THR A 146 -5.77 3.08 16.50
N VAL A 147 -5.88 1.88 15.91
CA VAL A 147 -4.82 0.86 15.79
C VAL A 147 -4.41 0.76 14.32
N ARG A 148 -3.65 1.77 13.86
CA ARG A 148 -3.42 2.03 12.42
C ARG A 148 -1.98 1.92 11.94
N LEU A 149 -1.07 1.47 12.80
CA LEU A 149 0.37 1.57 12.59
C LEU A 149 1.03 0.20 12.41
N ILE A 150 1.59 -0.05 11.24
CA ILE A 150 2.33 -1.28 10.90
C ILE A 150 3.83 -0.98 10.93
N THR A 151 4.65 -1.84 11.54
CA THR A 151 6.12 -1.68 11.46
C THR A 151 6.58 -2.08 10.06
N ALA A 152 7.30 -1.17 9.39
CA ALA A 152 7.88 -1.39 8.07
C ALA A 152 9.40 -1.53 8.22
N ASP A 153 9.88 -2.77 8.31
CA ASP A 153 11.28 -3.10 8.63
C ASP A 153 12.03 -3.63 7.41
N PHE A 154 12.93 -2.79 6.89
CA PHE A 154 13.77 -3.05 5.72
C PHE A 154 15.22 -3.39 6.12
N SER A 155 15.48 -3.71 7.39
CA SER A 155 16.84 -3.98 7.89
C SER A 155 17.42 -5.32 7.46
N GLU A 156 16.57 -6.25 7.02
CA GLU A 156 16.94 -7.60 6.58
C GLU A 156 16.40 -7.90 5.16
N PRO A 157 16.94 -7.24 4.11
CA PRO A 157 16.36 -7.27 2.76
C PRO A 157 16.38 -8.65 2.09
N GLU A 158 17.23 -9.57 2.55
CA GLU A 158 17.31 -10.95 2.05
C GLU A 158 16.20 -11.86 2.65
N LYS A 159 15.50 -11.42 3.69
CA LYS A 159 14.36 -12.14 4.27
C LYS A 159 13.08 -11.85 3.49
N LYS A 160 12.41 -12.91 3.03
CA LYS A 160 11.02 -12.81 2.52
C LYS A 160 10.08 -12.43 3.67
N ASN A 161 9.68 -11.17 3.69
CA ASN A 161 8.75 -10.58 4.67
C ASN A 161 7.88 -9.50 3.99
N ALA A 162 6.97 -8.89 4.75
CA ALA A 162 6.12 -7.79 4.28
C ALA A 162 6.88 -6.60 3.64
N ALA A 163 8.13 -6.35 4.06
CA ALA A 163 8.94 -5.28 3.50
C ALA A 163 9.58 -5.65 2.15
N ALA A 164 9.84 -6.93 1.91
CA ALA A 164 10.24 -7.48 0.61
C ALA A 164 9.06 -7.58 -0.38
N GLU A 165 7.85 -7.91 0.10
CA GLU A 165 6.62 -7.89 -0.71
C GLU A 165 6.14 -6.45 -0.99
N GLY A 166 6.44 -5.54 -0.07
CA GLY A 166 6.18 -4.10 -0.19
C GLY A 166 4.89 -3.66 0.48
N PHE A 167 4.72 -2.33 0.60
CA PHE A 167 3.56 -1.71 1.23
C PHE A 167 2.78 -0.89 0.20
N TYR A 168 1.48 -1.13 0.10
CA TYR A 168 0.63 -0.44 -0.88
C TYR A 168 -0.57 0.21 -0.22
N TRP A 169 -1.04 1.30 -0.82
CA TRP A 169 -2.21 2.03 -0.34
C TRP A 169 -3.02 2.65 -1.48
N ALA A 170 -4.33 2.64 -1.37
CA ALA A 170 -5.25 3.28 -2.31
C ALA A 170 -6.40 3.98 -1.59
N GLU A 171 -7.05 4.90 -2.29
CA GLU A 171 -8.33 5.48 -1.90
C GLU A 171 -9.30 5.55 -3.08
N ALA A 172 -10.59 5.55 -2.80
CA ALA A 172 -11.66 5.76 -3.77
C ALA A 172 -12.78 6.58 -3.10
N ILE A 173 -12.92 7.84 -3.52
CA ILE A 173 -13.71 8.87 -2.84
C ILE A 173 -15.10 8.99 -3.48
N GLY A 174 -16.11 9.31 -2.67
CA GLY A 174 -17.45 9.69 -3.14
C GLY A 174 -18.23 8.56 -3.84
N GLN A 175 -17.92 7.31 -3.53
CA GLN A 175 -18.53 6.11 -4.13
C GLN A 175 -19.96 5.89 -3.59
N SER A 176 -20.84 5.25 -4.36
CA SER A 176 -22.23 4.98 -3.97
C SER A 176 -22.76 3.67 -4.57
N GLU A 177 -23.93 3.22 -4.08
CA GLU A 177 -24.64 2.05 -4.59
C GLU A 177 -25.03 2.12 -6.08
N GLU A 178 -25.09 3.32 -6.65
CA GLU A 178 -25.34 3.57 -8.08
C GLU A 178 -24.14 3.19 -8.96
N SER A 179 -22.94 3.08 -8.38
CA SER A 179 -21.69 2.70 -9.06
C SER A 179 -20.87 1.77 -8.18
N PRO A 180 -21.32 0.51 -7.97
CA PRO A 180 -20.78 -0.37 -6.95
C PRO A 180 -19.41 -0.98 -7.29
N ASN A 181 -18.88 -0.72 -8.49
CA ASN A 181 -17.57 -1.17 -8.94
C ASN A 181 -16.49 -0.16 -8.50
N VAL A 182 -15.96 -0.36 -7.29
CA VAL A 182 -14.92 0.49 -6.72
C VAL A 182 -13.56 0.10 -7.30
N LYS A 183 -12.88 1.08 -7.92
CA LYS A 183 -11.55 0.90 -8.52
C LYS A 183 -10.49 1.59 -7.66
N PHE A 184 -9.54 0.81 -7.14
CA PHE A 184 -8.39 1.31 -6.42
C PHE A 184 -7.17 1.46 -7.33
N THR A 185 -6.46 2.57 -7.24
CA THR A 185 -5.11 2.71 -7.80
C THR A 185 -4.12 2.75 -6.65
N PHE A 186 -3.47 1.60 -6.40
CA PHE A 186 -2.55 1.40 -5.30
C PHE A 186 -1.19 2.04 -5.57
N LYS A 187 -0.78 2.95 -4.70
CA LYS A 187 0.56 3.55 -4.68
C LYS A 187 1.47 2.75 -3.74
N ARG A 188 2.76 2.63 -4.09
CA ARG A 188 3.79 2.13 -3.17
C ARG A 188 4.14 3.21 -2.14
N VAL A 189 4.20 2.84 -0.87
CA VAL A 189 4.51 3.79 0.23
C VAL A 189 5.96 3.69 0.73
N GLN A 190 6.69 2.65 0.32
CA GLN A 190 8.14 2.52 0.42
C GLN A 190 8.86 3.09 -0.82
N SER A 191 10.18 3.15 -0.74
CA SER A 191 11.08 3.55 -1.82
C SER A 191 11.88 2.35 -2.34
N LEU A 192 12.42 2.46 -3.55
CA LEU A 192 13.40 1.52 -4.10
C LEU A 192 14.69 2.27 -4.44
N VAL A 193 15.83 1.75 -3.98
CA VAL A 193 17.17 2.17 -4.43
C VAL A 193 17.72 1.07 -5.32
N ASN A 194 18.20 1.44 -6.50
CA ASN A 194 18.88 0.56 -7.45
C ASN A 194 20.31 1.07 -7.66
N ILE A 195 21.30 0.18 -7.62
CA ILE A 195 22.70 0.50 -7.86
C ILE A 195 23.14 -0.08 -9.20
N ASN A 196 23.71 0.75 -10.05
CA ASN A 196 24.43 0.30 -11.25
C ASN A 196 25.92 0.42 -10.95
N LEU A 197 26.67 -0.68 -11.00
CA LEU A 197 28.11 -0.69 -10.71
C LEU A 197 28.91 -0.86 -12.00
N SER A 198 29.91 0.00 -12.19
CA SER A 198 30.78 0.01 -13.37
C SER A 198 32.23 0.35 -13.01
N SER A 199 33.16 0.07 -13.92
CA SER A 199 34.58 0.47 -13.84
C SER A 199 34.99 1.19 -15.12
N VAL A 200 35.98 2.08 -15.03
CA VAL A 200 36.77 2.56 -16.19
C VAL A 200 38.27 2.29 -16.07
N THR A 201 38.71 1.66 -14.97
CA THR A 201 40.09 1.17 -14.83
C THR A 201 40.22 -0.28 -15.28
N GLU A 202 41.33 -0.60 -15.94
CA GLU A 202 41.73 -1.97 -16.33
C GLU A 202 42.09 -2.84 -15.11
N SER A 203 42.34 -2.23 -13.95
CA SER A 203 42.64 -2.95 -12.69
C SER A 203 41.43 -3.64 -12.04
N ILE A 204 40.21 -3.38 -12.53
CA ILE A 204 38.96 -3.99 -12.07
C ILE A 204 38.26 -4.63 -13.27
N LYS A 205 38.10 -5.96 -13.23
CA LYS A 205 37.46 -6.74 -14.30
C LYS A 205 35.96 -6.85 -14.07
N ALA A 206 35.19 -7.16 -15.12
CA ALA A 206 33.75 -7.40 -15.00
C ALA A 206 33.40 -8.42 -13.90
N ALA A 207 34.15 -9.52 -13.84
CA ALA A 207 34.00 -10.58 -12.85
C ALA A 207 34.33 -10.18 -11.40
N ASP A 208 34.96 -9.01 -11.17
CA ASP A 208 35.17 -8.44 -9.83
C ASP A 208 33.94 -7.64 -9.35
N LEU A 209 33.15 -7.11 -10.29
CA LEU A 209 31.90 -6.38 -10.03
C LEU A 209 30.74 -7.35 -9.77
N GLU A 210 30.76 -8.53 -10.41
CA GLU A 210 29.77 -9.59 -10.21
C GLU A 210 29.77 -10.11 -8.76
N GLY A 211 28.61 -10.02 -8.11
CA GLY A 211 28.46 -10.44 -6.70
C GLY A 211 29.06 -9.44 -5.71
N ALA A 212 29.27 -8.19 -6.11
CA ALA A 212 29.59 -7.11 -5.19
C ALA A 212 28.56 -7.03 -4.05
N THR A 213 29.05 -6.82 -2.83
CA THR A 213 28.24 -6.64 -1.64
C THR A 213 28.12 -5.16 -1.32
N PHE A 214 26.90 -4.71 -1.02
CA PHE A 214 26.60 -3.31 -0.72
C PHE A 214 26.26 -3.15 0.75
N LYS A 215 26.68 -2.03 1.33
CA LYS A 215 26.32 -1.65 2.70
C LYS A 215 25.98 -0.17 2.74
N LEU A 216 24.73 0.11 3.07
CA LEU A 216 24.26 1.47 3.33
C LEU A 216 24.58 1.82 4.78
N ILE A 217 25.18 2.98 5.01
CA ILE A 217 25.59 3.46 6.35
C ILE A 217 24.83 4.76 6.65
N GLY A 218 24.34 4.91 7.87
CA GLY A 218 23.57 6.10 8.31
C GLY A 218 22.16 6.21 7.71
N VAL A 219 21.71 5.17 7.00
CA VAL A 219 20.39 5.10 6.36
C VAL A 219 19.37 4.52 7.35
N PRO A 220 18.21 5.17 7.58
CA PRO A 220 17.13 4.59 8.34
C PRO A 220 16.49 3.42 7.57
N THR A 221 16.31 2.29 8.22
CA THR A 221 15.71 1.07 7.64
C THR A 221 14.42 0.65 8.32
N ILE A 222 14.04 1.27 9.44
CA ILE A 222 12.80 0.96 10.16
C ILE A 222 11.86 2.16 10.12
N GLY A 223 10.73 2.00 9.43
CA GLY A 223 9.62 2.94 9.41
C GLY A 223 8.37 2.40 10.10
N VAL A 224 7.33 3.21 10.09
CA VAL A 224 5.97 2.86 10.49
C VAL A 224 5.02 3.28 9.38
N PHE A 225 4.31 2.33 8.80
CA PHE A 225 3.26 2.56 7.82
C PHE A 225 1.95 2.89 8.55
N ASP A 226 1.45 4.09 8.30
CA ASP A 226 0.13 4.53 8.73
C ASP A 226 -0.90 4.20 7.65
N ILE A 227 -1.80 3.24 7.93
CA ILE A 227 -2.74 2.72 6.94
C ILE A 227 -3.89 3.68 6.64
N ILE A 228 -4.16 4.66 7.51
CA ILE A 228 -5.21 5.67 7.29
C ILE A 228 -4.67 6.82 6.43
N GLU A 229 -3.44 7.25 6.70
CA GLU A 229 -2.76 8.31 5.91
C GLU A 229 -2.13 7.81 4.60
N GLY A 230 -1.83 6.52 4.50
CA GLY A 230 -1.18 5.93 3.33
C GLY A 230 0.28 6.35 3.18
N LYS A 231 1.04 6.39 4.28
CA LYS A 231 2.43 6.89 4.34
C LYS A 231 3.30 6.08 5.30
N ILE A 232 4.57 5.87 4.94
CA ILE A 232 5.60 5.43 5.89
C ILE A 232 6.25 6.67 6.53
N LYS A 233 6.31 6.70 7.87
CA LYS A 233 7.01 7.72 8.67
C LYS A 233 8.16 7.05 9.42
N ILE A 234 9.27 7.75 9.66
CA ILE A 234 10.36 7.21 10.50
C ILE A 234 10.16 7.70 11.94
N PRO A 235 9.92 6.79 12.90
CA PRO A 235 9.75 7.16 14.30
C PRO A 235 11.07 7.65 14.90
N GLU A 236 11.02 8.78 15.61
CA GLU A 236 12.17 9.40 16.28
C GLU A 236 12.74 8.53 17.41
N ASN A 237 11.87 7.77 18.08
CA ASN A 237 12.22 7.01 19.29
C ASN A 237 12.58 5.54 19.05
N LYS A 238 12.67 5.06 17.80
CA LYS A 238 13.17 3.69 17.53
C LYS A 238 14.67 3.71 17.22
N HIS A 239 15.38 2.75 17.78
CA HIS A 239 16.76 2.47 17.42
C HIS A 239 16.82 2.05 15.94
N GLN A 240 17.43 2.87 15.10
CA GLN A 240 17.70 2.54 13.71
C GLN A 240 19.00 1.73 13.63
N PRO A 241 19.05 0.65 12.83
CA PRO A 241 20.31 0.04 12.43
C PRO A 241 21.26 1.10 11.86
N ARG A 242 22.53 1.08 12.31
CA ARG A 242 23.54 2.05 11.84
C ARG A 242 24.00 1.78 10.41
N SER A 243 23.79 0.56 9.93
CA SER A 243 23.99 0.15 8.54
C SER A 243 23.12 -1.06 8.20
N VAL A 244 22.84 -1.25 6.91
CA VAL A 244 22.28 -2.49 6.34
C VAL A 244 23.21 -2.99 5.25
N THR A 245 23.51 -4.29 5.28
CA THR A 245 24.28 -4.99 4.24
C THR A 245 23.33 -5.85 3.42
N TYR A 246 23.56 -5.92 2.12
CA TYR A 246 22.74 -6.70 1.20
C TYR A 246 23.53 -7.17 -0.02
N THR A 247 23.15 -8.35 -0.52
CA THR A 247 23.56 -8.85 -1.83
C THR A 247 22.43 -8.64 -2.83
N GLY A 248 22.77 -8.17 -4.04
CA GLY A 248 21.82 -7.72 -5.04
C GLY A 248 21.88 -6.21 -5.28
N TYR A 249 21.57 -5.79 -6.51
CA TYR A 249 21.71 -4.40 -6.96
C TYR A 249 20.53 -3.50 -6.58
N SER A 250 19.65 -3.95 -5.68
CA SER A 250 18.43 -3.23 -5.30
C SER A 250 18.06 -3.44 -3.84
N ILE A 251 17.46 -2.43 -3.21
CA ILE A 251 16.99 -2.46 -1.83
C ILE A 251 15.78 -1.56 -1.60
N HIS A 252 14.79 -2.04 -0.84
CA HIS A 252 13.67 -1.23 -0.37
C HIS A 252 14.04 -0.43 0.88
N LEU A 253 13.55 0.81 0.98
CA LEU A 253 13.83 1.70 2.10
C LEU A 253 12.59 2.50 2.53
N PRO A 254 12.50 2.94 3.80
CA PRO A 254 11.52 3.92 4.22
C PRO A 254 11.87 5.30 3.61
N PRO A 255 10.88 6.12 3.21
CA PRO A 255 11.15 7.45 2.67
C PRO A 255 11.85 8.37 3.69
N HIS A 256 12.88 9.10 3.27
CA HIS A 256 13.66 10.01 4.11
C HIS A 256 14.41 11.09 3.32
N THR A 257 14.72 12.22 3.98
CA THR A 257 15.47 13.33 3.38
C THR A 257 16.95 13.28 3.75
N ASN A 258 17.78 13.86 2.87
CA ASN A 258 19.20 14.07 3.16
C ASN A 258 19.42 15.10 4.28
N GLU A 259 18.52 16.07 4.44
CA GLU A 259 18.57 17.05 5.53
C GLU A 259 18.57 16.38 6.91
N ARG A 260 17.68 15.40 7.12
CA ARG A 260 17.54 14.68 8.40
C ARG A 260 18.59 13.59 8.60
N TYR A 261 19.16 13.06 7.52
CA TYR A 261 20.12 11.94 7.55
C TYR A 261 21.35 12.25 6.67
N GLY A 262 21.99 13.41 6.86
CA GLY A 262 23.01 13.92 5.93
C GLY A 262 24.31 13.11 5.83
N ASN A 263 24.61 12.29 6.84
CA ASN A 263 25.82 11.47 6.92
C ASN A 263 25.58 10.04 6.39
N ARG A 264 24.98 9.91 5.20
CA ARG A 264 24.71 8.62 4.53
C ARG A 264 25.79 8.27 3.52
N TRP A 265 26.16 6.99 3.48
CA TRP A 265 27.20 6.46 2.60
C TRP A 265 26.80 5.10 2.03
N ILE A 266 27.38 4.76 0.88
CA ILE A 266 27.38 3.42 0.30
C ILE A 266 28.82 2.91 0.33
N GLU A 267 29.04 1.83 1.07
CA GLU A 267 30.26 1.03 1.03
C GLU A 267 30.02 -0.13 0.04
N VAL A 268 30.90 -0.28 -0.96
CA VAL A 268 30.86 -1.33 -1.99
C VAL A 268 32.07 -2.23 -1.78
N THR A 269 31.83 -3.50 -1.48
CA THR A 269 32.89 -4.52 -1.41
C THR A 269 32.83 -5.38 -2.66
N LEU A 270 33.89 -5.33 -3.47
CA LEU A 270 34.04 -6.16 -4.67
C LEU A 270 34.39 -7.60 -4.32
N LYS A 271 34.21 -8.51 -5.28
CA LYS A 271 34.58 -9.92 -5.14
C LYS A 271 36.07 -10.12 -4.82
N ASN A 272 36.93 -9.28 -5.39
CA ASN A 272 38.37 -9.23 -5.11
C ASN A 272 38.75 -8.54 -3.77
N GLN A 273 37.77 -8.29 -2.90
CA GLN A 273 37.91 -7.69 -1.57
C GLN A 273 38.36 -6.21 -1.55
N ARG A 274 38.42 -5.53 -2.69
CA ARG A 274 38.57 -4.06 -2.72
C ARG A 274 37.28 -3.39 -2.24
N VAL A 275 37.43 -2.32 -1.46
CA VAL A 275 36.33 -1.58 -0.84
C VAL A 275 36.35 -0.13 -1.29
N TYR A 276 35.19 0.36 -1.75
CA TYR A 276 34.98 1.75 -2.18
C TYR A 276 33.86 2.38 -1.37
N THR A 277 33.95 3.68 -1.07
CA THR A 277 32.93 4.40 -0.31
C THR A 277 32.49 5.67 -1.04
N VAL A 278 31.19 5.83 -1.27
CA VAL A 278 30.60 7.02 -1.93
C VAL A 278 29.46 7.64 -1.10
N PRO A 279 29.28 8.98 -1.11
CA PRO A 279 28.28 9.65 -0.29
C PRO A 279 26.86 9.58 -0.91
N LEU A 280 25.87 9.15 -0.13
CA LEU A 280 24.47 9.07 -0.56
C LEU A 280 23.75 10.39 -0.23
N LYS A 281 23.70 11.32 -1.19
CA LYS A 281 23.16 12.68 -0.99
C LYS A 281 21.70 12.89 -1.41
N ILE A 282 21.09 11.96 -2.14
CA ILE A 282 19.71 12.10 -2.63
C ILE A 282 18.66 11.90 -1.53
N ASN A 283 17.53 12.57 -1.67
CA ASN A 283 16.32 12.23 -0.91
C ASN A 283 15.78 10.87 -1.40
N ILE A 284 15.28 10.07 -0.48
CA ILE A 284 14.65 8.77 -0.75
C ILE A 284 13.13 8.96 -0.64
N VAL A 285 12.45 8.94 -1.79
CA VAL A 285 11.06 9.39 -1.97
C VAL A 285 10.10 8.21 -2.15
N SER A 286 8.99 8.23 -1.42
CA SER A 286 7.91 7.23 -1.51
C SER A 286 7.49 6.96 -2.95
N GLY A 287 7.35 5.69 -3.33
CA GLY A 287 6.83 5.27 -4.63
C GLY A 287 7.69 5.70 -5.83
N ARG A 288 9.01 5.82 -5.62
CA ARG A 288 10.02 6.15 -6.63
C ARG A 288 11.17 5.14 -6.62
N SER A 289 11.76 4.93 -7.80
CA SER A 289 13.06 4.28 -7.94
C SER A 289 14.16 5.33 -7.93
N HIS A 290 15.26 5.04 -7.26
CA HIS A 290 16.41 5.91 -7.13
C HIS A 290 17.59 5.17 -7.76
N TRP A 291 17.99 5.58 -8.96
CA TRP A 291 19.13 4.98 -9.63
C TRP A 291 20.41 5.63 -9.12
N ILE A 292 21.38 4.80 -8.80
CA ILE A 292 22.68 5.22 -8.28
C ILE A 292 23.75 4.55 -9.14
N ALA A 293 24.35 5.31 -10.04
CA ALA A 293 25.48 4.83 -10.82
C ALA A 293 26.77 5.04 -10.01
N ILE A 294 27.38 3.94 -9.57
CA ILE A 294 28.70 3.93 -8.93
C ILE A 294 29.72 3.52 -10.00
N LYS A 295 30.72 4.38 -10.20
CA LYS A 295 31.73 4.22 -11.25
C LYS A 295 33.12 4.26 -10.64
N ILE A 296 33.79 3.12 -10.64
CA ILE A 296 35.16 2.98 -10.14
C ILE A 296 36.11 3.62 -11.15
N GLN A 297 36.93 4.56 -10.67
CA GLN A 297 37.85 5.35 -11.49
C GLN A 297 39.26 4.75 -11.46
N ASP A 298 39.70 4.28 -10.29
CA ASP A 298 41.02 3.69 -10.06
C ASP A 298 41.00 2.71 -8.86
N ASP A 299 42.16 2.37 -8.33
CA ASP A 299 42.33 1.42 -7.22
C ASP A 299 41.76 1.88 -5.87
N VAL A 300 41.45 3.18 -5.70
CA VAL A 300 40.92 3.74 -4.44
C VAL A 300 39.72 4.67 -4.62
N ASN A 301 39.51 5.25 -5.81
CA ASN A 301 38.47 6.24 -6.06
C ASN A 301 37.27 5.66 -6.83
N ALA A 302 36.07 6.06 -6.39
CA ALA A 302 34.82 5.86 -7.11
C ALA A 302 33.98 7.15 -7.11
N THR A 303 33.24 7.37 -8.20
CA THR A 303 32.29 8.49 -8.33
C THR A 303 30.86 7.98 -8.26
N ILE A 304 29.93 8.86 -7.89
CA ILE A 304 28.50 8.59 -7.80
C ILE A 304 27.70 9.59 -8.63
N GLU A 305 26.81 9.08 -9.48
CA GLU A 305 25.75 9.83 -10.15
C GLU A 305 24.39 9.25 -9.73
N SER A 306 23.32 10.06 -9.76
CA SER A 306 22.03 9.62 -9.21
C SER A 306 20.81 10.30 -9.84
N SER A 307 19.77 9.52 -10.15
CA SER A 307 18.46 10.01 -10.63
C SER A 307 17.31 9.53 -9.73
N ILE A 308 16.14 10.17 -9.86
CA ILE A 308 14.88 9.74 -9.21
C ILE A 308 13.81 9.62 -10.28
N GLU A 309 13.22 8.44 -10.41
CA GLU A 309 12.34 8.09 -11.53
C GLU A 309 10.98 7.55 -11.07
N LYS A 310 10.08 7.34 -12.02
CA LYS A 310 8.90 6.48 -11.83
C LYS A 310 9.38 5.09 -11.38
N TRP A 311 8.55 4.38 -10.62
CA TRP A 311 8.92 3.08 -10.09
C TRP A 311 9.17 2.07 -11.22
N SER A 312 10.42 1.64 -11.33
CA SER A 312 10.90 0.58 -12.21
C SER A 312 11.92 -0.31 -11.49
N ILE A 313 11.94 -1.59 -11.89
CA ILE A 313 12.84 -2.64 -11.41
C ILE A 313 13.71 -3.17 -12.57
N GLU A 314 13.53 -2.65 -13.80
CA GLU A 314 14.35 -3.00 -14.96
C GLU A 314 15.79 -2.50 -14.75
N SER A 315 16.69 -3.40 -14.37
CA SER A 315 18.11 -3.12 -14.17
C SER A 315 18.74 -2.55 -15.45
N LEU A 316 19.38 -1.39 -15.33
CA LEU A 316 20.31 -0.92 -16.35
C LEU A 316 21.52 -1.87 -16.41
N GLU A 317 22.01 -2.15 -17.62
CA GLU A 317 23.03 -3.18 -17.87
C GLU A 317 24.34 -2.91 -17.09
N ILE A 318 24.99 -3.98 -16.62
CA ILE A 318 26.35 -3.90 -16.06
C ILE A 318 27.32 -3.70 -17.22
N ILE A 319 27.78 -2.47 -17.42
CA ILE A 319 28.76 -2.11 -18.44
C ILE A 319 30.15 -2.02 -17.81
N ALA A 320 30.99 -3.01 -18.11
CA ALA A 320 32.43 -2.96 -17.89
C ALA A 320 33.15 -2.36 -19.12
N PRO A 321 34.42 -1.93 -19.01
CA PRO A 321 35.21 -1.60 -20.19
C PRO A 321 35.30 -2.82 -21.10
N LEU A 322 35.10 -2.62 -22.41
CA LEU A 322 35.41 -3.67 -23.39
C LEU A 322 36.89 -4.02 -23.28
N ASP A 323 37.20 -5.29 -23.02
CA ASP A 323 38.55 -5.84 -23.17
C ASP A 323 39.05 -5.56 -24.59
N LYS A 324 39.87 -4.52 -24.75
CA LYS A 324 40.60 -4.26 -25.99
C LYS A 324 41.72 -5.29 -26.11
N LYS A 325 41.43 -6.37 -26.83
CA LYS A 325 42.43 -7.31 -27.36
C LYS A 325 43.38 -6.62 -28.33
#